data_AF-A0A936W6U1-F1
#
_entry.id   AF-A0A936W6U1-F1
#
_cell.length_a   1.000
_cell.length_b   1.000
_cell.length_c   1.000
_cell.angle_alpha   90.00
_cell.angle_beta   90.00
_cell.angle_gamma   90.00
#
_symmetry.space_group_name_H-M   'P 1'
#
loop_
_entity.id
_entity.type
_entity.pdbx_description
1 polymer ?
#
loop_
_entity_poly.entity_id
_entity_poly.type
_entity_poly.pdbx_seq_one_letter_code
_entity_poly.pdbx_strand_id
1 'polypeptide(L)'
;MKRQGDEYYATGDYRSALFAYKQGGLENTKDNELQLKIGVCLYENNDVDGALHIFQSLINEGKTEPVVYMHAAKCFQSKNLFAEANVHFKLFLQKFNPDDPLRPWVKDELIRCANGSRLTYGEEMAYVENAGTTINTPFEEFGVRTSPTTIDKIYFNSDREDVARAKRPNGNVDIYSTNLVNGRWATPSPLPAHINSIGYDEVTGFSSNGQILYYLTASGKNFVIKTDTFSAEEGQTLSGLFSGPFLTSHGGSDLIFFNDTICLFSSDRPGGYGGYDLYVSVFTEGAWSKATNLGPSINTFYHERFPFLTRGRDDIILFF
;
A
#
# COMPACT_ATOMS: atom_id res chain seq x y z
N MET A 1 9.55 -26.29 10.04
CA MET A 1 8.29 -25.55 9.80
C MET A 1 8.10 -24.37 10.74
N LYS A 2 7.99 -24.51 12.08
CA LYS A 2 7.85 -23.34 13.00
C LYS A 2 8.89 -22.23 12.75
N ARG A 3 10.18 -22.58 12.77
CA ARG A 3 11.29 -21.64 12.50
C ARG A 3 11.15 -20.91 11.16
N GLN A 4 10.77 -21.63 10.11
CA GLN A 4 10.58 -21.03 8.79
C GLN A 4 9.40 -20.05 8.78
N GLY A 5 8.30 -20.41 9.45
CA GLY A 5 7.18 -19.47 9.65
C GLY A 5 7.58 -18.24 10.44
N ASP A 6 8.39 -18.39 11.49
CA ASP A 6 8.92 -17.26 12.27
C ASP A 6 9.85 -16.35 11.44
N GLU A 7 10.66 -16.92 10.54
CA GLU A 7 11.52 -16.17 9.61
C GLU A 7 10.67 -15.33 8.62
N TYR A 8 9.60 -15.91 8.06
CA TYR A 8 8.66 -15.15 7.22
C TYR A 8 7.89 -14.09 8.02
N TYR A 9 7.42 -14.43 9.22
CA TYR A 9 6.73 -13.49 10.11
C TYR A 9 7.59 -12.27 10.43
N ALA A 10 8.87 -12.48 10.75
CA ALA A 10 9.80 -11.41 11.09
C ALA A 10 10.09 -10.45 9.92
N THR A 11 9.84 -10.90 8.68
CA THR A 11 10.01 -10.08 7.46
C THR A 11 8.69 -9.48 6.95
N GLY A 12 7.57 -9.72 7.65
CA GLY A 12 6.24 -9.23 7.25
C GLY A 12 5.58 -10.05 6.14
N ASP A 13 6.18 -11.15 5.67
CA ASP A 13 5.54 -12.07 4.72
C ASP A 13 4.54 -12.98 5.44
N TYR A 14 3.42 -12.38 5.85
CA TYR A 14 2.39 -13.05 6.64
C TYR A 14 1.71 -14.19 5.89
N ARG A 15 1.64 -14.13 4.54
CA ARG A 15 1.08 -15.19 3.70
C ARG A 15 1.95 -16.44 3.74
N SER A 16 3.26 -16.29 3.52
CA SER A 16 4.21 -17.42 3.61
C SER A 16 4.37 -17.92 5.04
N ALA A 17 4.34 -17.02 6.03
CA ALA A 17 4.36 -17.39 7.44
C ALA A 17 3.16 -18.28 7.80
N LEU A 18 1.95 -17.85 7.45
CA LEU A 18 0.73 -18.63 7.68
C LEU A 18 0.83 -20.00 7.00
N PHE A 19 1.20 -20.05 5.72
CA PHE A 19 1.37 -21.30 4.99
C PHE A 19 2.36 -22.26 5.68
N ALA A 20 3.50 -21.76 6.13
CA ALA A 20 4.51 -22.56 6.83
C ALA A 20 4.01 -23.10 8.18
N TYR A 21 3.23 -22.31 8.93
CA TYR A 21 2.60 -22.77 10.17
C TYR A 21 1.56 -23.88 9.89
N LYS A 22 0.74 -23.73 8.85
CA LYS A 22 -0.25 -24.75 8.43
C LYS A 22 0.42 -26.07 8.03
N GLN A 23 1.46 -26.00 7.19
CA GLN A 23 2.25 -27.17 6.78
C GLN A 23 2.92 -27.88 7.96
N GLY A 24 3.26 -27.14 9.02
CA GLY A 24 3.78 -27.71 10.26
C GLY A 24 2.73 -28.37 11.15
N GLY A 25 1.44 -28.33 10.80
CA GLY A 25 0.35 -28.81 11.66
C GLY A 25 0.14 -27.97 12.91
N LEU A 26 0.53 -26.69 12.88
CA LEU A 26 0.59 -25.81 14.07
C LEU A 26 -0.70 -25.01 14.31
N GLU A 27 -1.73 -25.20 13.50
CA GLU A 27 -3.00 -24.45 13.59
C GLU A 27 -3.70 -24.63 14.95
N ASN A 28 -3.55 -25.79 15.58
CA ASN A 28 -4.15 -26.12 16.88
C ASN A 28 -3.13 -26.09 18.03
N THR A 29 -2.08 -25.30 17.89
CA THR A 29 -1.05 -25.13 18.93
C THR A 29 -1.65 -24.59 20.23
N LYS A 30 -1.09 -25.01 21.38
CA LYS A 30 -1.40 -24.47 22.72
C LYS A 30 -0.39 -23.41 23.16
N ASP A 31 0.56 -23.07 22.28
CA ASP A 31 1.55 -22.03 22.51
C ASP A 31 0.94 -20.66 22.21
N ASN A 32 0.64 -19.88 23.26
CA ASN A 32 -0.02 -18.58 23.16
C ASN A 32 0.74 -17.58 22.27
N GLU A 33 2.07 -17.62 22.26
CA GLU A 33 2.89 -16.75 21.41
C GLU A 33 2.69 -17.11 19.93
N LEU A 34 2.67 -18.41 19.63
CA LEU A 34 2.43 -18.89 18.27
C LEU A 34 0.99 -18.64 17.83
N GLN A 35 0.00 -18.79 18.72
CA GLN A 35 -1.39 -18.42 18.44
C GLN A 35 -1.51 -16.94 18.10
N LEU A 36 -0.86 -16.05 18.86
CA LEU A 36 -0.80 -14.62 18.54
C LEU A 36 -0.22 -14.38 17.14
N LYS A 37 0.92 -14.98 16.80
CA LYS A 37 1.53 -14.86 15.47
C LYS A 37 0.59 -15.34 14.36
N ILE A 38 -0.07 -16.49 14.55
CA ILE A 38 -1.06 -17.01 13.58
C ILE A 38 -2.23 -16.03 13.45
N GLY A 39 -2.77 -15.51 14.55
CA GLY A 39 -3.85 -14.52 14.54
C GLY A 39 -3.47 -13.24 13.80
N VAL A 40 -2.25 -12.74 14.00
CA VAL A 40 -1.73 -11.60 13.23
C VAL A 40 -1.63 -11.95 11.75
N CYS A 41 -1.08 -13.13 11.40
CA CYS A 41 -1.03 -13.54 10.00
C CYS A 41 -2.43 -13.64 9.38
N LEU A 42 -3.43 -14.14 10.10
CA LEU A 42 -4.81 -14.20 9.60
C LEU A 42 -5.35 -12.81 9.33
N TYR A 43 -5.16 -11.87 10.27
CA TYR A 43 -5.61 -10.49 10.11
C TYR A 43 -4.97 -9.81 8.90
N GLU A 44 -3.64 -9.91 8.77
CA GLU A 44 -2.89 -9.28 7.68
C GLU A 44 -3.17 -9.95 6.30
N ASN A 45 -3.66 -11.20 6.30
CA ASN A 45 -4.19 -11.87 5.10
C ASN A 45 -5.72 -11.69 4.92
N ASN A 46 -6.31 -10.69 5.59
CA ASN A 46 -7.73 -10.33 5.49
C ASN A 46 -8.74 -11.39 6.00
N ASP A 47 -8.28 -12.41 6.74
CA ASP A 47 -9.15 -13.34 7.49
C ASP A 47 -9.43 -12.77 8.89
N VAL A 48 -10.23 -11.70 8.92
CA VAL A 48 -10.55 -10.95 10.15
C VAL A 48 -11.34 -11.80 11.13
N ASP A 49 -12.21 -12.70 10.66
CA ASP A 49 -13.01 -13.58 11.52
C ASP A 49 -12.15 -14.66 12.20
N GLY A 50 -11.26 -15.31 11.44
CA GLY A 50 -10.30 -16.27 11.98
C GLY A 50 -9.35 -15.61 12.99
N ALA A 51 -8.84 -14.41 12.68
CA ALA A 51 -8.00 -13.64 13.59
C ALA A 51 -8.72 -13.29 14.89
N LEU A 52 -9.95 -12.75 14.79
CA LEU A 52 -10.75 -12.36 15.94
C LEU A 52 -11.07 -13.55 16.85
N HIS A 53 -11.37 -14.72 16.26
CA HIS A 53 -11.60 -15.94 17.02
C HIS A 53 -10.39 -16.32 17.88
N ILE A 54 -9.18 -16.29 17.31
CA ILE A 54 -7.93 -16.58 18.04
C ILE A 54 -7.72 -15.57 19.17
N PHE A 55 -7.83 -14.27 18.88
CA PHE A 55 -7.59 -13.24 19.90
C PHE A 55 -8.61 -13.29 21.04
N GLN A 56 -9.88 -13.58 20.74
CA GLN A 56 -10.91 -13.77 21.76
C GLN A 56 -10.63 -15.00 22.62
N SER A 57 -10.19 -16.12 22.02
CA SER A 57 -9.78 -17.32 22.78
C SER A 57 -8.67 -16.99 23.77
N LEU A 58 -7.61 -16.34 23.29
CA LEU A 58 -6.48 -15.90 24.10
C LEU A 58 -6.91 -14.98 25.26
N ILE A 59 -7.82 -14.03 25.00
CA ILE A 59 -8.35 -13.13 26.04
C ILE A 59 -9.14 -13.92 27.09
N ASN A 60 -9.96 -14.88 26.68
CA ASN A 60 -10.81 -15.68 27.57
C ASN A 60 -10.01 -16.63 28.48
N GLU A 61 -8.85 -17.10 28.05
CA GLU A 61 -7.95 -17.95 28.84
C GLU A 61 -7.26 -17.19 30.00
N GLY A 62 -7.34 -15.86 30.03
CA GLY A 62 -7.07 -15.06 31.23
C GLY A 62 -5.60 -14.72 31.51
N LYS A 63 -4.67 -15.10 30.63
CA LYS A 63 -3.24 -14.71 30.67
C LYS A 63 -2.71 -14.47 29.26
N THR A 64 -3.12 -13.35 28.69
CA THR A 64 -2.71 -12.94 27.35
C THR A 64 -1.81 -11.71 27.38
N GLU A 65 -0.90 -11.63 26.41
CA GLU A 65 -0.08 -10.45 26.21
C GLU A 65 -0.98 -9.24 25.94
N PRO A 66 -0.71 -8.06 26.52
CA PRO A 66 -1.61 -6.93 26.35
C PRO A 66 -1.82 -6.52 24.88
N VAL A 67 -0.83 -6.75 24.02
CA VAL A 67 -0.92 -6.54 22.56
C VAL A 67 -2.08 -7.32 21.90
N VAL A 68 -2.54 -8.42 22.49
CA VAL A 68 -3.70 -9.18 22.00
C VAL A 68 -4.98 -8.35 22.06
N TYR A 69 -5.15 -7.48 23.06
CA TYR A 69 -6.28 -6.56 23.10
C TYR A 69 -6.22 -5.54 21.94
N MET A 70 -5.02 -5.05 21.60
CA MET A 70 -4.84 -4.16 20.47
C MET A 70 -5.21 -4.85 19.14
N HIS A 71 -4.77 -6.09 18.93
CA HIS A 71 -5.13 -6.84 17.72
C HIS A 71 -6.61 -7.21 17.66
N ALA A 72 -7.24 -7.59 18.78
CA ALA A 72 -8.68 -7.78 18.84
C ALA A 72 -9.43 -6.48 18.49
N ALA A 73 -8.97 -5.33 18.99
CA ALA A 73 -9.54 -4.03 18.66
C ALA A 73 -9.43 -3.71 17.16
N LYS A 74 -8.27 -3.96 16.53
CA LYS A 74 -8.09 -3.85 15.07
C LYS A 74 -9.12 -4.71 14.31
N CYS A 75 -9.36 -5.93 14.76
CA CYS A 75 -10.36 -6.81 14.13
C CYS A 75 -11.78 -6.22 14.24
N PHE A 76 -12.18 -5.75 15.42
CA PHE A 76 -13.49 -5.10 15.60
C PHE A 76 -13.62 -3.83 14.74
N GLN A 77 -12.57 -3.02 14.67
CA GLN A 77 -12.53 -1.81 13.85
C GLN A 77 -12.69 -2.13 12.35
N SER A 78 -11.99 -3.14 11.82
CA SER A 78 -12.15 -3.61 10.44
C SER A 78 -13.56 -4.11 10.12
N LYS A 79 -14.32 -4.52 11.14
CA LYS A 79 -15.74 -4.92 11.04
C LYS A 79 -16.71 -3.76 11.30
N ASN A 80 -16.23 -2.52 11.42
CA ASN A 80 -17.00 -1.33 11.81
C ASN A 80 -17.68 -1.43 13.20
N LEU A 81 -17.23 -2.36 14.05
CA LEU A 81 -17.70 -2.55 15.43
C LEU A 81 -16.90 -1.64 16.37
N PHE A 82 -17.05 -0.32 16.18
CA PHE A 82 -16.21 0.68 16.83
C PHE A 82 -16.39 0.74 18.35
N ALA A 83 -17.57 0.40 18.88
CA ALA A 83 -17.82 0.38 20.32
C ALA A 83 -17.00 -0.72 21.01
N GLU A 84 -16.98 -1.91 20.42
CA GLU A 84 -16.20 -3.07 20.85
C GLU A 84 -14.71 -2.78 20.70
N ALA A 85 -14.27 -2.24 19.55
CA ALA A 85 -12.89 -1.83 19.32
C ALA A 85 -12.40 -0.87 20.44
N ASN A 86 -13.21 0.13 20.78
CA ASN A 86 -12.91 1.08 21.86
C ASN A 86 -12.71 0.41 23.23
N VAL A 87 -13.49 -0.62 23.56
CA VAL A 87 -13.32 -1.38 24.82
C VAL A 87 -11.94 -2.04 24.84
N HIS A 88 -11.57 -2.71 23.75
CA HIS A 88 -10.30 -3.43 23.66
C HIS A 88 -9.08 -2.51 23.62
N PHE A 89 -9.13 -1.39 22.89
CA PHE A 89 -8.07 -0.37 22.94
C PHE A 89 -7.90 0.23 24.34
N LYS A 90 -8.99 0.49 25.07
CA LYS A 90 -8.91 0.95 26.47
C LYS A 90 -8.30 -0.09 27.39
N LEU A 91 -8.64 -1.38 27.21
CA LEU A 91 -8.04 -2.48 27.96
C LEU A 91 -6.54 -2.59 27.70
N PHE A 92 -6.08 -2.41 26.45
CA PHE A 92 -4.66 -2.29 26.14
C PHE A 92 -4.02 -1.15 26.94
N LEU A 93 -4.57 0.07 26.86
CA LEU A 93 -4.01 1.24 27.56
C LEU A 93 -3.99 1.11 29.09
N GLN A 94 -4.92 0.36 29.68
CA GLN A 94 -4.98 0.09 31.13
C GLN A 94 -3.99 -0.98 31.59
N LYS A 95 -3.76 -2.01 30.78
CA LYS A 95 -2.91 -3.17 31.14
C LYS A 95 -1.44 -2.98 30.79
N PHE A 96 -1.10 -2.00 29.95
CA PHE A 96 0.25 -1.82 29.41
C PHE A 96 1.07 -0.73 30.11
N ASN A 97 2.39 -0.83 29.98
CA ASN A 97 3.37 0.13 30.49
C ASN A 97 3.00 1.56 30.01
N PRO A 98 2.90 2.57 30.91
CA PRO A 98 2.66 3.97 30.52
C PRO A 98 3.61 4.53 29.47
N ASP A 99 4.83 3.98 29.37
CA ASP A 99 5.88 4.42 28.43
C ASP A 99 5.93 3.56 27.15
N ASP A 100 4.95 2.69 26.93
CA ASP A 100 4.96 1.84 25.75
C ASP A 100 4.82 2.65 24.43
N PRO A 101 5.66 2.38 23.41
CA PRO A 101 5.68 3.15 22.16
C PRO A 101 4.40 3.03 21.34
N LEU A 102 3.54 2.03 21.55
CA LEU A 102 2.28 1.87 20.82
C LEU A 102 1.14 2.72 21.40
N ARG A 103 1.31 3.33 22.59
CA ARG A 103 0.23 4.10 23.24
C ARG A 103 -0.23 5.32 22.43
N PRO A 104 0.65 6.14 21.82
CA PRO A 104 0.20 7.24 20.96
C PRO A 104 -0.66 6.73 19.81
N TRP A 105 -0.21 5.68 19.12
CA TRP A 105 -0.96 5.06 18.03
C TRP A 105 -2.33 4.55 18.49
N VAL A 106 -2.43 3.86 19.63
CA VAL A 106 -3.73 3.40 20.16
C VAL A 106 -4.65 4.57 20.53
N LYS A 107 -4.12 5.71 20.98
CA LYS A 107 -4.94 6.91 21.22
C LYS A 107 -5.48 7.48 19.92
N ASP A 108 -4.68 7.48 18.85
CA ASP A 108 -5.13 7.90 17.52
C ASP A 108 -6.22 6.95 17.00
N GLU A 109 -6.09 5.64 17.22
CA GLU A 109 -7.11 4.66 16.86
C GLU A 109 -8.44 4.83 17.62
N LEU A 110 -8.40 5.24 18.89
CA LEU A 110 -9.62 5.60 19.64
C LEU A 110 -10.32 6.82 19.02
N ILE A 111 -9.57 7.81 18.54
CA ILE A 111 -10.11 8.96 17.80
C ILE A 111 -10.73 8.50 16.48
N ARG A 112 -10.04 7.61 15.74
CA ARG A 112 -10.57 7.01 14.50
C ARG A 112 -11.88 6.24 14.75
N CYS A 113 -11.97 5.47 15.83
CA CYS A 113 -13.20 4.76 16.19
C CYS A 113 -14.36 5.73 16.50
N ALA A 114 -14.08 6.84 17.19
CA ALA A 114 -15.08 7.88 17.46
C ALA A 114 -15.55 8.57 16.16
N ASN A 115 -14.62 8.86 15.25
CA ASN A 115 -14.95 9.42 13.93
C ASN A 115 -15.75 8.43 13.07
N GLY A 116 -15.33 7.16 13.01
CA GLY A 116 -16.03 6.09 12.29
C GLY A 116 -17.48 5.93 12.75
N SER A 117 -17.70 5.96 14.07
CA SER A 117 -19.05 5.89 14.66
C SER A 117 -19.94 7.07 14.26
N ARG A 118 -19.36 8.25 14.04
CA ARG A 118 -20.10 9.43 13.55
C ARG A 118 -20.41 9.33 12.06
N LEU A 119 -19.47 8.83 11.27
CA LEU A 119 -19.61 8.67 9.82
C LEU A 119 -20.70 7.67 9.45
N THR A 120 -21.01 6.68 10.31
CA THR A 120 -22.14 5.76 10.12
C THR A 120 -23.50 6.47 9.97
N TYR A 121 -23.63 7.70 10.50
CA TYR A 121 -24.84 8.51 10.40
C TYR A 121 -24.71 9.66 9.37
N GLY A 122 -23.60 9.70 8.63
CA GLY A 122 -23.38 10.68 7.57
C GLY A 122 -24.23 10.39 6.33
N GLU A 123 -24.40 11.42 5.51
CA GLU A 123 -24.98 11.25 4.17
C GLU A 123 -24.04 10.43 3.28
N GLU A 124 -24.60 9.49 2.52
CA GLU A 124 -23.84 8.70 1.56
C GLU A 124 -23.45 9.58 0.37
N MET A 125 -22.17 9.94 0.29
CA MET A 125 -21.67 10.88 -0.73
C MET A 125 -21.31 10.20 -2.05
N ALA A 126 -21.09 8.88 -2.04
CA ALA A 126 -20.68 8.10 -3.21
C ALA A 126 -21.02 6.62 -3.02
N TYR A 127 -21.34 5.94 -4.12
CA TYR A 127 -21.46 4.48 -4.16
C TYR A 127 -20.10 3.87 -4.42
N VAL A 128 -19.71 2.89 -3.60
CA VAL A 128 -18.48 2.12 -3.78
C VAL A 128 -18.85 0.72 -4.23
N GLU A 129 -18.39 0.36 -5.43
CA GLU A 129 -18.58 -0.97 -5.98
C GLU A 129 -17.25 -1.72 -6.08
N ASN A 130 -17.30 -3.03 -5.83
CA ASN A 130 -16.16 -3.88 -6.11
C ASN A 130 -15.91 -3.89 -7.63
N ALA A 131 -14.66 -3.64 -8.06
CA ALA A 131 -14.26 -3.59 -9.46
C ALA A 131 -14.43 -4.92 -10.25
N GLY A 132 -14.93 -5.97 -9.60
CA GLY A 132 -15.18 -7.28 -10.16
C GLY A 132 -13.97 -8.20 -10.05
N THR A 133 -14.19 -9.50 -10.19
CA THR A 133 -13.14 -10.53 -10.04
C THR A 133 -12.14 -10.57 -11.19
N THR A 134 -12.37 -9.80 -12.25
CA THR A 134 -11.40 -9.61 -13.35
C THR A 134 -10.30 -8.61 -12.97
N ILE A 135 -10.60 -7.66 -12.08
CA ILE A 135 -9.64 -6.71 -11.51
C ILE A 135 -9.21 -7.14 -10.10
N ASN A 136 -10.13 -7.48 -9.21
CA ASN A 136 -9.78 -7.89 -7.85
C ASN A 136 -9.55 -9.40 -7.82
N THR A 137 -8.30 -9.84 -7.88
CA THR A 137 -7.93 -11.25 -7.87
C THR A 137 -7.30 -11.66 -6.54
N PRO A 138 -6.92 -12.93 -6.34
CA PRO A 138 -6.14 -13.35 -5.17
C PRO A 138 -4.66 -12.88 -5.18
N PHE A 139 -4.26 -12.15 -6.21
CA PHE A 139 -2.96 -11.50 -6.36
C PHE A 139 -3.06 -10.04 -5.88
N GLU A 140 -1.94 -9.34 -5.83
CA GLU A 140 -1.93 -7.92 -5.50
C GLU A 140 -2.39 -7.12 -6.72
N GLU A 141 -3.29 -6.15 -6.48
CA GLU A 141 -3.63 -5.10 -7.43
C GLU A 141 -3.53 -3.75 -6.75
N PHE A 142 -2.63 -2.89 -7.24
CA PHE A 142 -2.33 -1.62 -6.59
C PHE A 142 -1.91 -0.54 -7.58
N GLY A 143 -1.74 0.69 -7.08
CA GLY A 143 -1.20 1.81 -7.87
C GLY A 143 -2.05 2.20 -9.07
N VAL A 144 -3.39 2.13 -8.94
CA VAL A 144 -4.30 2.51 -10.03
C VAL A 144 -4.03 3.94 -10.51
N ARG A 145 -3.99 4.13 -11.83
CA ARG A 145 -3.85 5.41 -12.52
C ARG A 145 -4.90 5.51 -13.62
N THR A 146 -5.65 6.60 -13.62
CA THR A 146 -6.57 6.93 -14.71
C THR A 146 -5.81 7.36 -15.95
N SER A 147 -6.27 6.98 -17.13
CA SER A 147 -5.71 7.53 -18.36
C SER A 147 -6.01 9.03 -18.47
N PRO A 148 -5.01 9.88 -18.74
CA PRO A 148 -5.23 11.31 -18.93
C PRO A 148 -5.99 11.64 -20.23
N THR A 149 -6.06 10.70 -21.19
CA THR A 149 -6.63 10.91 -22.52
C THR A 149 -7.89 10.08 -22.78
N THR A 150 -8.25 9.16 -21.88
CA THR A 150 -9.35 8.22 -22.10
C THR A 150 -10.07 7.94 -20.78
N ILE A 151 -11.25 8.54 -20.60
CA ILE A 151 -11.99 8.52 -19.33
C ILE A 151 -12.28 7.10 -18.81
N ASP A 152 -12.61 6.19 -19.73
CA ASP A 152 -12.97 4.81 -19.40
C ASP A 152 -11.77 3.85 -19.36
N LYS A 153 -10.53 4.36 -19.22
CA LYS A 153 -9.33 3.54 -19.21
C LYS A 153 -8.51 3.76 -17.94
N ILE A 154 -8.08 2.66 -17.34
CA ILE A 154 -7.15 2.67 -16.19
C ILE A 154 -5.92 1.80 -16.47
N TYR A 155 -4.87 2.12 -15.73
CA TYR A 155 -3.65 1.34 -15.60
C TYR A 155 -3.47 0.98 -14.14
N PHE A 156 -2.92 -0.20 -13.85
CA PHE A 156 -2.65 -0.65 -12.49
C PHE A 156 -1.52 -1.68 -12.50
N ASN A 157 -1.01 -1.99 -11.33
CA ASN A 157 0.10 -2.91 -11.13
C ASN A 157 -0.42 -4.21 -10.55
N SER A 158 0.13 -5.34 -10.98
CA SER A 158 -0.25 -6.64 -10.42
C SER A 158 0.84 -7.69 -10.53
N ASP A 159 0.88 -8.63 -9.58
CA ASP A 159 1.75 -9.80 -9.57
C ASP A 159 1.06 -11.09 -10.05
N ARG A 160 -0.03 -10.94 -10.83
CA ARG A 160 -0.72 -12.05 -11.49
C ARG A 160 0.23 -12.93 -12.29
N GLU A 161 0.01 -14.24 -12.21
CA GLU A 161 0.83 -15.25 -12.90
C GLU A 161 0.33 -15.59 -14.33
N ASP A 162 -0.46 -14.71 -14.96
CA ASP A 162 -1.03 -14.94 -16.30
C ASP A 162 -0.03 -14.70 -17.45
N VAL A 163 1.13 -14.10 -17.14
CA VAL A 163 2.26 -13.96 -18.06
C VAL A 163 3.39 -14.92 -17.64
N ALA A 164 3.67 -15.92 -18.49
CA ALA A 164 4.72 -16.91 -18.20
C ALA A 164 6.12 -16.27 -18.15
N ARG A 165 6.67 -16.04 -16.95
CA ARG A 165 8.02 -15.49 -16.73
C ARG A 165 8.75 -16.20 -15.59
N ALA A 166 10.08 -16.09 -15.56
CA ALA A 166 10.89 -16.62 -14.47
C ALA A 166 10.60 -15.85 -13.17
N LYS A 167 10.31 -16.56 -12.06
CA LYS A 167 10.14 -15.94 -10.74
C LYS A 167 11.45 -15.32 -10.26
N ARG A 168 11.43 -14.04 -9.85
CA ARG A 168 12.62 -13.33 -9.32
C ARG A 168 12.52 -13.08 -7.81
N PRO A 169 13.66 -12.87 -7.12
CA PRO A 169 13.68 -12.60 -5.68
C PRO A 169 12.95 -11.33 -5.24
N ASN A 170 12.77 -10.35 -6.13
CA ASN A 170 12.16 -9.05 -5.82
C ASN A 170 10.66 -9.00 -6.18
N GLY A 171 10.03 -10.17 -6.39
CA GLY A 171 8.69 -10.25 -6.97
C GLY A 171 8.69 -9.97 -8.48
N ASN A 172 7.57 -10.29 -9.12
CA ASN A 172 7.29 -9.96 -10.51
C ASN A 172 5.99 -9.14 -10.50
N VAL A 173 6.10 -7.84 -10.77
CA VAL A 173 4.94 -6.96 -10.93
C VAL A 173 4.95 -6.47 -12.37
N ASP A 174 3.81 -6.57 -13.04
CA ASP A 174 3.60 -6.08 -14.39
C ASP A 174 2.57 -4.94 -14.37
N ILE A 175 2.68 -4.04 -15.34
CA ILE A 175 1.70 -2.98 -15.58
C ILE A 175 0.59 -3.54 -16.47
N TYR A 176 -0.64 -3.41 -16.03
CA TYR A 176 -1.85 -3.80 -16.78
C TYR A 176 -2.65 -2.57 -17.17
N SER A 177 -3.46 -2.72 -18.21
CA SER A 177 -4.50 -1.76 -18.56
C SER A 177 -5.83 -2.45 -18.83
N THR A 178 -6.92 -1.74 -18.58
CA THR A 178 -8.27 -2.20 -18.90
C THR A 178 -9.19 -1.02 -19.20
N ASN A 179 -10.33 -1.30 -19.83
CA ASN A 179 -11.35 -0.32 -20.16
C ASN A 179 -12.68 -0.66 -19.48
N LEU A 180 -13.44 0.37 -19.13
CA LEU A 180 -14.82 0.25 -18.67
C LEU A 180 -15.72 0.11 -19.89
N VAL A 181 -16.48 -0.98 -19.97
CA VAL A 181 -17.40 -1.27 -21.08
C VAL A 181 -18.76 -1.60 -20.50
N ASN A 182 -19.77 -0.79 -20.84
CA ASN A 182 -21.15 -0.94 -20.32
C ASN A 182 -21.22 -1.05 -18.78
N GLY A 183 -20.44 -0.22 -18.08
CA GLY A 183 -20.41 -0.17 -16.61
C GLY A 183 -19.66 -1.33 -15.95
N ARG A 184 -18.91 -2.15 -16.71
CA ARG A 184 -18.07 -3.22 -16.15
C ARG A 184 -16.67 -3.15 -16.73
N TRP A 185 -15.68 -3.37 -15.88
CA TRP A 185 -14.30 -3.45 -16.33
C TRP A 185 -14.07 -4.71 -17.18
N ALA A 186 -13.50 -4.52 -18.36
CA ALA A 186 -13.10 -5.62 -19.22
C ALA A 186 -11.94 -6.42 -18.60
N THR A 187 -11.65 -7.60 -19.16
CA THR A 187 -10.46 -8.37 -18.79
C THR A 187 -9.20 -7.53 -19.02
N PRO A 188 -8.38 -7.26 -17.99
CA PRO A 188 -7.15 -6.52 -18.14
C PRO A 188 -6.16 -7.20 -19.08
N SER A 189 -5.31 -6.41 -19.73
CA SER A 189 -4.20 -6.90 -20.55
C SER A 189 -2.89 -6.28 -20.06
N PRO A 190 -1.80 -7.07 -19.95
CA PRO A 190 -0.49 -6.54 -19.62
C PRO A 190 -0.01 -5.59 -20.73
N LEU A 191 0.76 -4.57 -20.37
CA LEU A 191 1.44 -3.72 -21.34
C LEU A 191 2.50 -4.53 -22.12
N PRO A 192 2.90 -4.07 -23.33
CA PRO A 192 3.86 -4.76 -24.17
C PRO A 192 5.23 -4.98 -23.48
N ALA A 193 5.98 -5.98 -23.95
CA ALA A 193 7.24 -6.41 -23.33
C ALA A 193 8.39 -5.38 -23.36
N HIS A 194 8.28 -4.30 -24.16
CA HIS A 194 9.25 -3.20 -24.10
C HIS A 194 9.03 -2.30 -22.88
N ILE A 195 7.82 -2.29 -22.31
CA ILE A 195 7.48 -1.64 -21.05
C ILE A 195 7.60 -2.65 -19.91
N ASN A 196 6.84 -3.75 -19.98
CA ASN A 196 6.85 -4.82 -18.98
C ASN A 196 8.08 -5.72 -19.17
N SER A 197 9.13 -5.43 -18.40
CA SER A 197 10.37 -6.18 -18.33
C SER A 197 10.14 -7.57 -17.72
N ILE A 198 11.15 -8.43 -17.77
CA ILE A 198 11.08 -9.76 -17.14
C ILE A 198 11.18 -9.73 -15.60
N GLY A 199 10.99 -8.58 -14.97
CA GLY A 199 11.17 -8.36 -13.55
C GLY A 199 10.01 -7.60 -12.94
N TYR A 200 10.30 -6.40 -12.42
CA TYR A 200 9.34 -5.57 -11.70
C TYR A 200 9.16 -4.28 -12.48
N ASP A 201 7.91 -3.97 -12.81
CA ASP A 201 7.50 -2.77 -13.53
C ASP A 201 6.21 -2.21 -12.92
N GLU A 202 6.23 -0.93 -12.57
CA GLU A 202 5.12 -0.26 -11.89
C GLU A 202 4.78 1.06 -12.58
N VAL A 203 3.52 1.29 -12.94
CA VAL A 203 3.07 2.59 -13.41
C VAL A 203 3.13 3.60 -12.27
N THR A 204 3.86 4.69 -12.48
CA THR A 204 3.97 5.77 -11.49
C THR A 204 3.09 6.96 -11.87
N GLY A 205 2.99 7.27 -13.16
CA GLY A 205 2.14 8.34 -13.65
C GLY A 205 2.27 8.58 -15.15
N PHE A 206 1.68 9.67 -15.60
CA PHE A 206 1.67 10.11 -16.99
C PHE A 206 2.00 11.59 -17.05
N SER A 207 2.46 12.06 -18.22
CA SER A 207 2.35 13.48 -18.51
C SER A 207 0.88 13.89 -18.60
N SER A 208 0.56 15.16 -18.33
CA SER A 208 -0.81 15.67 -18.29
C SER A 208 -1.53 15.51 -19.64
N ASN A 209 -0.78 15.54 -20.74
CA ASN A 209 -1.28 15.30 -22.09
C ASN A 209 -1.32 13.81 -22.50
N GLY A 210 -0.87 12.90 -21.63
CA GLY A 210 -0.84 11.45 -21.87
C GLY A 210 0.20 10.94 -22.86
N GLN A 211 1.08 11.80 -23.37
CA GLN A 211 2.09 11.42 -24.34
C GLN A 211 3.28 10.68 -23.74
N ILE A 212 3.49 10.76 -22.42
CA ILE A 212 4.61 10.14 -21.72
C ILE A 212 4.07 9.28 -20.57
N LEU A 213 4.43 8.00 -20.55
CA LEU A 213 4.38 7.12 -19.38
C LEU A 213 5.59 7.36 -18.50
N TYR A 214 5.40 7.45 -17.19
CA TYR A 214 6.46 7.29 -16.20
C TYR A 214 6.25 5.98 -15.46
N TYR A 215 7.26 5.11 -15.48
CA TYR A 215 7.16 3.81 -14.80
C TYR A 215 8.46 3.45 -14.09
N LEU A 216 8.32 2.83 -12.92
CA LEU A 216 9.43 2.28 -12.15
C LEU A 216 9.77 0.92 -12.74
N THR A 217 11.05 0.63 -12.94
CA THR A 217 11.52 -0.67 -13.45
C THR A 217 12.78 -1.11 -12.73
N ALA A 218 12.95 -2.42 -12.57
CA ALA A 218 14.17 -3.00 -12.02
C ALA A 218 15.36 -2.81 -12.98
N SER A 219 16.45 -2.24 -12.46
CA SER A 219 17.74 -2.13 -13.14
C SER A 219 18.83 -2.74 -12.26
N GLY A 220 19.10 -4.02 -12.50
CA GLY A 220 20.00 -4.82 -11.67
C GLY A 220 19.45 -5.02 -10.25
N LYS A 221 20.13 -4.47 -9.24
CA LYS A 221 19.69 -4.47 -7.83
C LYS A 221 18.94 -3.20 -7.43
N ASN A 222 18.84 -2.23 -8.34
CA ASN A 222 18.21 -0.95 -8.09
C ASN A 222 16.88 -0.85 -8.85
N PHE A 223 16.10 0.17 -8.54
CA PHE A 223 14.92 0.57 -9.30
C PHE A 223 15.13 1.96 -9.88
N VAL A 224 14.73 2.16 -11.14
CA VAL A 224 14.85 3.44 -11.85
C VAL A 224 13.51 3.81 -12.47
N ILE A 225 13.25 5.11 -12.61
CA ILE A 225 12.11 5.60 -13.37
C ILE A 225 12.51 5.70 -14.85
N LYS A 226 11.76 5.03 -15.71
CA LYS A 226 11.83 5.16 -17.16
C LYS A 226 10.64 5.94 -17.70
N THR A 227 10.84 6.52 -18.87
CA THR A 227 9.79 7.16 -19.66
C THR A 227 9.53 6.38 -20.94
N ASP A 228 8.30 6.38 -21.42
CA ASP A 228 7.94 5.81 -22.73
C ASP A 228 6.84 6.65 -23.41
N THR A 229 6.84 6.74 -24.74
CA THR A 229 5.85 7.54 -25.50
C THR A 229 4.67 6.74 -26.04
N PHE A 230 4.54 5.45 -25.70
CA PHE A 230 3.49 4.54 -26.18
C PHE A 230 3.43 4.36 -27.71
N SER A 231 4.44 4.78 -28.47
CA SER A 231 4.37 4.70 -29.93
C SER A 231 4.29 3.25 -30.40
N ALA A 232 3.27 2.97 -31.21
CA ALA A 232 3.09 1.69 -31.90
C ALA A 232 3.80 1.65 -33.26
N GLU A 233 4.36 2.77 -33.73
CA GLU A 233 5.13 2.82 -34.98
C GLU A 233 6.57 2.39 -34.72
N GLU A 234 7.02 1.33 -35.42
CA GLU A 234 8.41 0.85 -35.38
C GLU A 234 9.38 2.03 -35.61
N GLY A 235 10.15 2.37 -34.58
CA GLY A 235 11.23 3.36 -34.65
C GLY A 235 10.94 4.75 -34.07
N GLN A 236 9.73 5.02 -33.55
CA GLN A 236 9.39 6.32 -32.94
C GLN A 236 9.23 6.31 -31.41
N THR A 237 9.31 5.14 -30.77
CA THR A 237 9.25 5.06 -29.30
C THR A 237 10.48 5.72 -28.70
N LEU A 238 10.28 6.83 -27.98
CA LEU A 238 11.33 7.49 -27.23
C LEU A 238 11.29 7.00 -25.79
N SER A 239 12.13 6.03 -25.47
CA SER A 239 12.31 5.58 -24.10
C SER A 239 13.55 6.24 -23.48
N GLY A 240 13.45 6.65 -22.21
CA GLY A 240 14.51 7.37 -21.52
C GLY A 240 14.56 7.08 -20.03
N LEU A 241 15.61 7.54 -19.36
CA LEU A 241 15.65 7.58 -17.89
C LEU A 241 15.13 8.93 -17.43
N PHE A 242 14.24 8.90 -16.44
CA PHE A 242 13.84 10.11 -15.75
C PHE A 242 15.04 10.69 -14.99
N SER A 243 15.34 11.95 -15.26
CA SER A 243 16.37 12.71 -14.56
C SER A 243 15.69 13.67 -13.59
N GLY A 244 15.72 13.33 -12.30
CA GLY A 244 15.07 14.14 -11.27
C GLY A 244 15.53 13.74 -9.86
N PRO A 245 14.91 14.33 -8.83
CA PRO A 245 15.38 14.20 -7.45
C PRO A 245 14.85 12.95 -6.72
N PHE A 246 13.94 12.21 -7.34
CA PHE A 246 13.47 10.92 -6.84
C PHE A 246 14.53 9.85 -7.08
N LEU A 247 14.98 9.20 -5.99
CA LEU A 247 15.95 8.12 -6.04
C LEU A 247 15.56 7.02 -5.05
N THR A 248 15.30 5.82 -5.56
CA THR A 248 15.02 4.64 -4.71
C THR A 248 16.20 4.27 -3.84
N SER A 249 17.44 4.52 -4.30
CA SER A 249 18.67 4.33 -3.53
C SER A 249 18.81 5.24 -2.31
N HIS A 250 18.00 6.29 -2.23
CA HIS A 250 17.91 7.19 -1.08
C HIS A 250 16.58 7.01 -0.35
N GLY A 251 15.97 5.82 -0.46
CA GLY A 251 14.73 5.52 0.26
C GLY A 251 13.46 6.10 -0.38
N GLY A 252 13.53 6.59 -1.61
CA GLY A 252 12.37 7.13 -2.31
C GLY A 252 11.35 6.04 -2.68
N SER A 253 10.08 6.29 -2.37
CA SER A 253 8.93 5.47 -2.76
C SER A 253 7.72 6.32 -3.14
N ASP A 254 6.66 5.68 -3.67
CA ASP A 254 5.35 6.28 -3.91
C ASP A 254 5.37 7.58 -4.73
N LEU A 255 6.16 7.61 -5.81
CA LEU A 255 6.27 8.77 -6.69
C LEU A 255 4.96 9.06 -7.42
N ILE A 256 4.56 10.33 -7.39
CA ILE A 256 3.51 10.87 -8.25
C ILE A 256 4.01 12.09 -9.02
N PHE A 257 3.42 12.30 -10.19
CA PHE A 257 3.56 13.51 -11.00
C PHE A 257 2.23 14.26 -11.02
N PHE A 258 2.29 15.59 -10.96
CA PHE A 258 1.11 16.45 -10.98
C PHE A 258 1.35 17.66 -11.90
N ASN A 259 0.46 17.81 -12.90
CA ASN A 259 0.51 18.86 -13.92
C ASN A 259 1.88 19.07 -14.59
N ASP A 260 2.65 17.99 -14.81
CA ASP A 260 3.98 17.98 -15.45
C ASP A 260 5.07 18.81 -14.76
N THR A 261 4.74 19.49 -13.67
CA THR A 261 5.59 20.50 -13.04
C THR A 261 5.88 20.20 -11.60
N ILE A 262 5.15 19.26 -10.99
CA ILE A 262 5.34 18.86 -9.60
C ILE A 262 5.57 17.35 -9.58
N CYS A 263 6.61 16.92 -8.87
CA CYS A 263 6.74 15.54 -8.43
C CYS A 263 6.73 15.51 -6.89
N LEU A 264 5.95 14.61 -6.33
CA LEU A 264 5.78 14.40 -4.90
C LEU A 264 6.02 12.92 -4.60
N PHE A 265 6.74 12.62 -3.53
CA PHE A 265 7.11 11.26 -3.20
C PHE A 265 7.42 11.11 -1.72
N SER A 266 7.31 9.89 -1.21
CA SER A 266 7.69 9.52 0.15
C SER A 266 9.17 9.14 0.20
N SER A 267 9.84 9.38 1.33
CA SER A 267 11.23 8.94 1.53
C SER A 267 11.60 8.83 3.00
N ASP A 268 12.26 7.73 3.36
CA ASP A 268 12.85 7.46 4.68
C ASP A 268 14.33 7.88 4.76
N ARG A 269 14.75 8.82 3.91
CA ARG A 269 16.13 9.32 3.91
C ARG A 269 16.50 9.95 5.26
N PRO A 270 17.77 9.88 5.70
CA PRO A 270 18.21 10.50 6.94
C PRO A 270 17.92 12.01 7.00
N GLY A 271 17.51 12.50 8.17
CA GLY A 271 17.20 13.91 8.42
C GLY A 271 15.71 14.28 8.27
N GLY A 272 14.84 13.29 8.08
CA GLY A 272 13.38 13.47 8.14
C GLY A 272 12.81 13.57 9.57
N TYR A 273 11.49 13.65 9.67
CA TYR A 273 10.71 13.81 10.90
C TYR A 273 10.23 12.48 11.48
N GLY A 274 10.07 11.45 10.65
CA GLY A 274 9.58 10.15 11.08
C GLY A 274 10.09 8.99 10.25
N GLY A 275 9.20 8.04 9.99
CA GLY A 275 9.49 6.87 9.17
C GLY A 275 9.65 7.25 7.70
N TYR A 276 8.54 7.54 7.02
CA TYR A 276 8.59 8.07 5.64
C TYR A 276 8.03 9.48 5.66
N ASP A 277 8.80 10.41 5.10
CA ASP A 277 8.42 11.81 4.96
C ASP A 277 8.06 12.13 3.50
N LEU A 278 7.16 13.09 3.28
CA LEU A 278 6.87 13.63 1.96
C LEU A 278 7.88 14.69 1.52
N TYR A 279 8.31 14.57 0.28
CA TYR A 279 9.21 15.50 -0.40
C TYR A 279 8.63 15.95 -1.74
N VAL A 280 8.75 17.25 -2.02
CA VAL A 280 8.32 17.86 -3.28
C VAL A 280 9.50 18.36 -4.09
N SER A 281 9.39 18.26 -5.41
CA SER A 281 10.24 19.00 -6.34
C SER A 281 9.41 19.57 -7.49
N VAL A 282 9.88 20.70 -8.00
CA VAL A 282 9.21 21.46 -9.04
C VAL A 282 10.09 21.49 -10.29
N PHE A 283 9.50 21.21 -11.44
CA PHE A 283 10.16 21.37 -12.74
C PHE A 283 10.11 22.84 -13.15
N THR A 284 11.28 23.45 -13.28
CA THR A 284 11.44 24.86 -13.68
C THR A 284 12.71 25.01 -14.50
N GLU A 285 12.69 25.89 -15.51
CA GLU A 285 13.87 26.17 -16.35
C GLU A 285 14.48 24.91 -17.02
N GLY A 286 13.65 23.91 -17.34
CA GLY A 286 14.09 22.69 -18.03
C GLY A 286 14.70 21.62 -17.12
N ALA A 287 14.69 21.80 -15.80
CA ALA A 287 15.19 20.82 -14.84
C ALA A 287 14.28 20.72 -13.60
N TRP A 288 14.32 19.57 -12.93
CA TRP A 288 13.70 19.41 -11.62
C TRP A 288 14.54 20.08 -10.54
N SER A 289 13.89 20.80 -9.63
CA SER A 289 14.55 21.36 -8.44
C SER A 289 15.06 20.25 -7.52
N LYS A 290 15.90 20.61 -6.56
CA LYS A 290 16.20 19.71 -5.43
C LYS A 290 14.92 19.36 -4.67
N ALA A 291 14.85 18.14 -4.13
CA ALA A 291 13.73 17.73 -3.29
C ALA A 291 13.71 18.55 -2.00
N THR A 292 12.54 19.06 -1.62
CA THR A 292 12.31 19.80 -0.38
C THR A 292 11.36 19.00 0.49
N ASN A 293 11.73 18.75 1.75
CA ASN A 293 10.87 18.11 2.74
C ASN A 293 9.68 19.03 3.06
N LEU A 294 8.45 18.50 3.14
CA LEU A 294 7.24 19.30 3.38
C LEU A 294 7.10 19.85 4.82
N GLY A 295 8.03 19.52 5.71
CA GLY A 295 8.11 20.08 7.05
C GLY A 295 7.13 19.42 8.05
N PRO A 296 7.21 19.81 9.33
CA PRO A 296 6.58 19.09 10.45
C PRO A 296 5.06 19.33 10.56
N SER A 297 4.50 20.21 9.74
CA SER A 297 3.05 20.38 9.63
C SER A 297 2.40 19.29 8.79
N ILE A 298 3.18 18.59 7.98
CA ILE A 298 2.75 17.49 7.11
C ILE A 298 3.40 16.20 7.57
N ASN A 299 4.73 16.21 7.71
CA ASN A 299 5.49 15.04 8.09
C ASN A 299 5.45 14.82 9.60
N THR A 300 5.01 13.64 10.02
CA THR A 300 4.87 13.26 11.42
C THR A 300 5.99 12.31 11.81
N PHE A 301 5.91 11.71 13.00
CA PHE A 301 6.83 10.65 13.39
C PHE A 301 6.45 9.29 12.79
N TYR A 302 5.29 9.19 12.12
CA TYR A 302 4.80 7.98 11.46
C TYR A 302 5.28 7.91 10.00
N HIS A 303 4.49 7.26 9.14
CA HIS A 303 4.77 7.08 7.73
C HIS A 303 3.75 7.86 6.90
N GLU A 304 4.17 8.95 6.28
CA GLU A 304 3.40 9.62 5.24
C GLU A 304 3.72 8.94 3.90
N ARG A 305 2.72 8.26 3.32
CA ARG A 305 2.90 7.31 2.21
C ARG A 305 1.82 7.50 1.16
N PHE A 306 2.08 7.03 -0.05
CA PHE A 306 1.09 7.03 -1.14
C PHE A 306 0.43 8.41 -1.37
N PRO A 307 1.22 9.49 -1.52
CA PRO A 307 0.66 10.81 -1.70
C PRO A 307 -0.20 10.88 -2.96
N PHE A 308 -1.26 11.67 -2.91
CA PHE A 308 -2.13 11.97 -4.04
C PHE A 308 -2.48 13.46 -4.05
N LEU A 309 -2.26 14.10 -5.20
CA LEU A 309 -2.59 15.51 -5.42
C LEU A 309 -3.78 15.63 -6.36
N THR A 310 -4.73 16.48 -5.99
CA THR A 310 -5.84 16.86 -6.87
C THR A 310 -6.10 18.37 -6.79
N ARG A 311 -6.82 18.90 -7.77
CA ARG A 311 -7.27 20.30 -7.75
C ARG A 311 -8.59 20.40 -7.00
N GLY A 312 -8.62 21.24 -5.97
CA GLY A 312 -9.87 21.78 -5.44
C GLY A 312 -10.37 22.93 -6.30
N ARG A 313 -11.34 23.69 -5.77
CA ARG A 313 -11.94 24.82 -6.51
C ARG A 313 -10.92 25.95 -6.71
N ASP A 314 -10.17 26.26 -5.67
CA ASP A 314 -9.23 27.39 -5.61
C ASP A 314 -7.84 26.97 -5.10
N ASP A 315 -7.64 25.69 -4.79
CA ASP A 315 -6.47 25.15 -4.12
C ASP A 315 -6.03 23.79 -4.70
N ILE A 316 -4.87 23.33 -4.23
CA ILE A 316 -4.39 21.96 -4.45
C ILE A 316 -4.61 21.20 -3.14
N ILE A 317 -5.26 20.05 -3.23
CA ILE A 317 -5.55 19.18 -2.08
C ILE A 317 -4.56 18.01 -2.13
N LEU A 318 -3.91 17.77 -0.99
CA LEU A 318 -2.96 16.67 -0.79
C LEU A 318 -3.58 15.63 0.16
N PHE A 319 -3.61 14.38 -0.28
CA PHE A 319 -3.95 13.18 0.50
C PHE A 319 -2.70 12.34 0.69
N PHE A 320 -2.48 11.76 1.87
CA PHE A 320 -1.27 11.01 2.25
C PHE A 320 -1.43 10.29 3.59
#